data_AF-A0A953QDQ6-F1
#
_entry.id   AF-A0A953QDQ6-F1
#
_cell.length_a   1.000
_cell.length_b   1.000
_cell.length_c   1.000
_cell.angle_alpha   90.00
_cell.angle_beta   90.00
_cell.angle_gamma   90.00
#
_symmetry.space_group_name_H-M   'P 1'
#
loop_
_entity.id
_entity.type
_entity.pdbx_description
1 polymer ?
#
loop_
_entity_poly.entity_id
_entity_poly.type
_entity_poly.pdbx_seq_one_letter_code
_entity_poly.pdbx_strand_id
1 'polypeptide(L)' 'MCGTMSNLEVHHKEFRSQSGDDSDENLITVCTTCHNNLHSKIESDEL' A
#
# COMPACT_ATOMS: atom_id res chain seq x y z
N MET A 1 -11.35 1.65 1.99
CA MET A 1 -11.33 0.40 1.19
C MET A 1 -12.64 0.26 0.45
N CYS A 2 -12.61 -0.15 -0.82
CA CYS A 2 -13.81 -0.26 -1.66
C CYS A 2 -14.41 -1.68 -1.74
N GLY A 3 -13.71 -2.72 -1.26
CA GLY A 3 -14.24 -4.08 -1.18
C GLY A 3 -14.19 -4.91 -2.48
N THR A 4 -13.54 -4.42 -3.54
CA THR A 4 -13.33 -5.23 -4.76
C THR A 4 -12.33 -6.36 -4.54
N MET A 5 -12.48 -7.45 -5.30
CA MET A 5 -11.58 -8.60 -5.32
C MET A 5 -10.72 -8.67 -6.59
N SER A 6 -10.75 -7.64 -7.45
CA SER A 6 -9.96 -7.55 -8.68
C SER A 6 -8.87 -6.50 -8.60
N ASN A 7 -7.81 -6.67 -9.40
CA ASN A 7 -6.66 -5.76 -9.50
C ASN A 7 -6.03 -5.46 -8.13
N LEU A 8 -5.68 -6.53 -7.41
CA LEU A 8 -5.15 -6.44 -6.05
C LEU A 8 -3.63 -6.26 -6.05
N GLU A 9 -3.15 -5.43 -5.15
CA GLU A 9 -1.75 -5.08 -4.89
C GLU A 9 -1.48 -5.15 -3.38
N VAL A 10 -0.23 -5.43 -3.03
CA VAL A 10 0.25 -5.40 -1.65
C VAL A 10 0.72 -3.98 -1.35
N HIS A 11 0.22 -3.42 -0.25
CA HIS A 11 0.58 -2.11 0.25
C HIS A 11 1.29 -2.25 1.60
N HIS A 12 2.46 -1.64 1.72
CA HIS A 12 3.13 -1.46 3.00
C HIS A 12 2.51 -0.26 3.73
N LYS A 13 2.02 -0.48 4.96
CA LYS A 13 1.48 0.58 5.82
C LYS A 13 2.56 1.54 6.30
N GLU A 14 3.72 0.99 6.65
CA GLU A 14 4.98 1.70 6.88
C GLU A 14 5.90 1.46 5.68
N PHE A 15 6.38 2.53 5.06
CA PHE A 15 7.22 2.42 3.87
C PHE A 15 8.52 1.68 4.17
N ARG A 16 8.98 0.89 3.19
CA ARG A 16 10.29 0.21 3.26
C ARG A 16 11.45 1.19 3.43
N SER A 17 11.35 2.37 2.82
CA SER A 17 12.31 3.48 2.98
C SER A 17 12.42 3.97 4.44
N GLN A 18 11.35 3.80 5.21
CA GLN A 18 11.23 4.19 6.61
C GLN A 18 11.44 3.01 7.58
N SER A 19 12.12 1.95 7.12
CA SER A 19 12.35 0.70 7.88
C SER A 19 11.12 -0.18 8.08
N GLY A 20 10.03 0.06 7.34
CA GLY A 20 8.89 -0.85 7.31
C GLY A 20 9.29 -2.22 6.75
N ASP A 21 8.88 -3.28 7.42
CA ASP A 21 9.21 -4.66 7.07
C ASP A 21 8.13 -5.34 6.20
N ASP A 22 8.35 -6.59 5.82
CA ASP A 22 7.38 -7.41 5.07
C ASP A 22 6.53 -8.28 6.00
N SER A 23 6.31 -7.88 7.25
CA SER A 23 5.46 -8.60 8.18
C SER A 23 3.98 -8.49 7.79
N ASP A 24 3.18 -9.51 8.09
CA ASP A 24 1.73 -9.50 7.82
C ASP A 24 1.03 -8.30 8.51
N GLU A 25 1.60 -7.81 9.61
CA GLU A 25 1.13 -6.62 10.32
C GLU A 25 1.35 -5.31 9.53
N ASN A 26 2.39 -5.27 8.69
CA ASN A 26 2.73 -4.13 7.85
C ASN A 26 2.17 -4.23 6.43
N LEU A 27 1.80 -5.43 5.96
CA LEU A 27 1.25 -5.65 4.63
C LEU A 27 -0.29 -5.66 4.63
N ILE A 28 -0.90 -4.96 3.69
CA ILE A 28 -2.34 -5.08 3.41
C ILE A 28 -2.57 -5.30 1.92
N THR A 29 -3.58 -6.10 1.58
CA THR A 29 -4.00 -6.27 0.19
C THR A 29 -5.13 -5.31 -0.14
N VAL A 30 -4.96 -4.51 -1.19
CA VAL A 30 -5.91 -3.48 -1.64
C VAL A 30 -6.00 -3.49 -3.15
N CYS A 31 -7.04 -2.92 -3.75
CA CYS A 31 -7.04 -2.76 -5.20
C CYS A 31 -6.15 -1.60 -5.64
N THR A 32 -5.64 -1.60 -6.89
CA THR A 32 -4.80 -0.54 -7.47
C THR A 32 -5.39 0.86 -7.27
N THR A 33 -6.72 1.03 -7.39
CA THR A 33 -7.36 2.33 -7.13
C THR A 33 -7.25 2.74 -5.66
N CYS A 34 -7.46 1.81 -4.72
CA CYS A 34 -7.26 2.10 -3.30
C CYS A 34 -5.77 2.30 -2.98
N HIS A 35 -4.88 1.54 -3.62
CA HIS A 35 -3.43 1.66 -3.48
C HIS A 35 -2.95 3.08 -3.85
N ASN A 36 -3.29 3.55 -5.05
CA ASN A 36 -2.95 4.89 -5.52
C ASN A 36 -3.54 5.99 -4.63
N ASN A 37 -4.74 5.79 -4.08
CA ASN A 37 -5.36 6.75 -3.16
C ASN A 37 -4.69 6.79 -1.78
N LEU A 38 -4.04 5.72 -1.36
CA LEU A 38 -3.25 5.69 -0.12
C LEU A 38 -1.90 6.38 -0.34
N HIS A 39 -1.29 6.17 -1.50
CA HIS A 39 -0.03 6.82 -1.89
C HIS A 39 -0.17 8.31 -2.19
N SER A 40 -1.27 8.75 -2.80
CA SER A 40 -1.50 10.17 -3.11
C SER A 40 -1.65 11.08 -1.88
N LYS A 41 -1.76 10.51 -0.67
CA LYS A 41 -1.70 11.25 0.59
C LYS A 41 -0.28 11.47 1.12
N ILE A 42 0.72 10.75 0.60
CA ILE A 42 2.10 10.73 1.10
C ILE A 42 3.04 10.51 -0.12
N GLU A 43 3.14 11.48 -1.02
CA GLU A 43 4.06 11.39 -2.16
C GLU A 43 5.51 11.58 -1.70
N SER A 44 6.29 10.50 -1.55
CA SER A 44 7.77 10.56 -1.60
C SER A 44 8.53 9.26 -1.85
N ASP A 45 7.93 8.12 -2.23
CA ASP A 45 8.67 6.84 -2.26
C ASP A 45 8.46 5.96 -3.51
N GLU A 46 8.40 6.56 -4.71
CA GLU A 46 8.64 5.81 -5.97
C GLU A 46 9.52 6.60 -6.96
N LEU A 47 10.80 6.76 -6.61
CA LEU A 47 11.90 6.86 -7.58
C LEU A 47 13.09 5.99 -7.15
#